data_AF-A0A378N7P5-F1
#
_entry.id   AF-A0A378N7P5-F1
#
_cell.length_a   1.000
_cell.length_b   1.000
_cell.length_c   1.000
_cell.angle_alpha   90.00
_cell.angle_beta   90.00
_cell.angle_gamma   90.00
#
_symmetry.space_group_name_H-M   'P 1'
#
loop_
_entity.id
_entity.type
_entity.pdbx_description
1 polymer ?
#
loop_
_entity_poly.entity_id
_entity_poly.type
_entity_poly.pdbx_seq_one_letter_code
_entity_poly.pdbx_strand_id
1 'polypeptide(L)' 'MIEKMHERTNGPVFKIIFALVSISFVIGGIGTGLISQDNSVAKVNGEEISQQLFNNTLNREQNRLKC' A
#
# COMPACT_ATOMS: atom_id res chain seq x y z
N MET A 1 -6.44 33.85 18.16
CA MET A 1 -5.88 33.49 16.83
C MET A 1 -6.26 32.06 16.42
N ILE A 2 -6.08 31.07 17.32
CA ILE A 2 -6.60 29.69 17.17
C ILE A 2 -8.12 29.68 16.90
N GLU A 3 -8.87 30.55 17.56
CA GLU A 3 -10.33 30.64 17.43
C GLU A 3 -10.80 31.00 16.01
N LYS A 4 -10.10 31.93 15.32
CA LYS A 4 -10.36 32.27 13.91
C LYS A 4 -10.00 31.14 12.95
N MET A 5 -9.06 30.26 13.35
CA MET A 5 -8.69 29.08 12.58
C MET A 5 -9.73 27.97 12.80
N HIS A 6 -10.20 27.80 14.04
CA HIS A 6 -11.25 26.87 14.42
C HIS A 6 -12.57 27.18 13.71
N GLU A 7 -12.95 28.46 13.62
CA GLU A 7 -14.18 28.89 12.95
C GLU A 7 -14.14 28.64 11.43
N ARG A 8 -12.99 28.84 10.79
CA ARG A 8 -12.79 28.56 9.35
C ARG A 8 -12.75 27.06 9.05
N THR A 9 -12.11 26.26 9.90
CA THR A 9 -12.03 24.81 9.75
C THR A 9 -13.38 24.13 9.99
N ASN A 10 -14.23 24.71 10.84
CA ASN A 10 -15.59 24.18 11.08
C ASN A 10 -16.63 24.63 10.05
N GLY A 11 -16.27 25.50 9.11
CA GLY A 11 -17.16 25.97 8.06
C GLY A 11 -17.63 24.82 7.14
N PRO A 12 -18.89 24.87 6.64
CA PRO A 12 -19.44 23.85 5.75
C PRO A 12 -18.62 23.67 4.47
N VAL A 13 -18.04 24.75 3.94
CA VAL A 13 -17.17 24.75 2.77
C VAL A 13 -15.91 23.91 3.00
N PHE A 14 -15.27 24.08 4.16
CA PHE A 14 -14.05 23.32 4.49
C PHE A 14 -14.35 21.82 4.61
N LYS A 15 -15.47 21.46 5.26
CA LYS A 15 -15.89 20.06 5.39
C LYS A 15 -16.13 19.40 4.04
N ILE A 16 -16.74 20.11 3.08
CA ILE A 16 -16.97 19.60 1.72
C ILE A 16 -15.64 19.33 1.00
N ILE A 17 -14.71 20.29 1.03
CA ILE A 17 -13.39 20.13 0.40
C ILE A 17 -12.62 18.97 1.05
N PHE A 18 -12.63 18.92 2.39
CA PHE A 18 -11.96 17.86 3.14
C PHE A 18 -12.55 16.47 2.83
N ALA A 19 -13.88 16.36 2.72
CA ALA A 19 -14.55 15.12 2.35
C ALA A 19 -14.17 14.67 0.93
N LEU A 20 -14.17 15.57 -0.05
CA LEU A 20 -13.78 15.26 -1.44
C LEU A 20 -12.34 14.76 -1.53
N VAL A 21 -11.41 15.42 -0.83
CA VAL A 21 -10.01 15.00 -0.77
C VAL A 21 -9.90 13.64 -0.09
N SER A 22 -10.55 13.45 1.06
CA SER A 22 -10.52 12.18 1.82
C SER A 22 -11.04 11.00 1.00
N ILE A 23 -12.15 11.18 0.27
CA ILE A 23 -12.70 10.16 -0.64
C ILE A 23 -11.68 9.80 -1.73
N SER A 24 -10.99 10.79 -2.28
CA SER A 24 -9.94 10.58 -3.31
C SER A 24 -8.80 9.71 -2.78
N PHE A 25 -8.35 9.93 -1.54
CA PHE A 25 -7.31 9.13 -0.90
C PHE A 25 -7.76 7.70 -0.55
N VAL A 26 -9.01 7.50 -0.15
CA VAL A 26 -9.52 6.15 0.15
C VAL A 26 -9.60 5.30 -1.13
N ILE A 27 -10.17 5.87 -2.19
CA ILE A 27 -10.34 5.18 -3.47
C ILE A 27 -8.98 4.96 -4.16
N GLY A 28 -8.13 5.99 -4.21
CA GLY A 28 -6.86 5.93 -4.92
C GLY A 28 -5.68 5.36 -4.11
N GLY A 29 -5.65 5.58 -2.80
CA GLY A 29 -4.49 5.28 -1.94
C GLY A 29 -4.57 3.96 -1.17
N ILE A 30 -5.76 3.52 -0.76
CA ILE A 30 -5.93 2.26 0.02
C ILE A 30 -6.37 1.12 -0.90
N GLY A 31 -7.26 1.40 -1.87
CA GLY A 31 -7.82 0.41 -2.77
C GLY A 31 -6.83 -0.22 -3.77
N THR A 32 -5.75 0.47 -4.12
CA THR A 32 -4.75 -0.05 -5.07
C THR A 32 -3.48 -0.53 -4.37
N GLY A 33 -3.04 0.16 -3.31
CA GLY A 33 -1.82 -0.15 -2.58
C GLY A 33 -1.87 -1.41 -1.72
N LEU A 34 -3.06 -1.80 -1.21
CA LEU A 34 -3.22 -3.03 -0.42
C LEU A 34 -3.63 -4.24 -1.27
N ILE A 35 -4.25 -4.03 -2.44
CA ILE A 35 -4.72 -5.12 -3.30
C ILE A 35 -3.60 -5.60 -4.25
N SER A 36 -2.68 -4.71 -4.63
CA SER A 36 -1.47 -5.05 -5.41
C SER A 36 -0.21 -4.94 -4.58
N GLN A 37 -0.21 -5.48 -3.36
CA GLN A 37 1.06 -5.88 -2.76
C GLN A 37 1.51 -7.15 -3.48
N ASP A 38 2.05 -6.98 -4.69
CA ASP A 38 2.78 -8.00 -5.43
C ASP A 38 3.89 -8.50 -4.51
N ASN A 39 3.59 -9.54 -3.74
CA ASN A 39 4.54 -10.19 -2.84
C ASN A 39 5.45 -11.12 -3.65
N SER A 40 5.76 -10.70 -4.88
CA SER A 40 6.54 -11.38 -5.88
C SER A 40 7.93 -10.77 -5.89
N VAL A 41 8.96 -11.60 -5.83
CA VAL A 41 10.36 -11.14 -5.83
C VAL A 41 10.80 -10.77 -7.24
N ALA A 42 10.20 -11.41 -8.25
CA ALA A 42 10.49 -11.19 -9.65
C ALA A 42 9.34 -11.74 -10.52
N LYS A 43 9.08 -11.08 -11.65
CA LYS A 43 8.23 -11.63 -12.72
C LYS A 43 9.13 -12.15 -13.84
N VAL A 44 9.03 -13.43 -14.17
CA VAL A 44 9.85 -14.05 -15.23
C VAL A 44 8.91 -14.58 -16.31
N ASN A 45 9.05 -14.11 -17.55
CA ASN A 45 8.13 -14.47 -18.65
C ASN A 45 6.63 -14.28 -18.36
N GLY A 46 6.28 -13.34 -17.47
CA GLY A 46 4.88 -13.08 -17.07
C GLY A 46 4.38 -13.94 -15.90
N GLU A 47 5.20 -14.85 -15.38
CA GLU A 47 4.89 -15.62 -14.17
C GLU A 47 5.45 -14.91 -12.93
N GLU A 48 4.59 -14.71 -11.92
CA GLU A 48 4.95 -14.05 -10.66
C GLU A 48 5.53 -15.05 -9.67
N ILE A 49 6.80 -14.85 -9.30
CA ILE A 49 7.47 -15.71 -8.31
C ILE A 49 7.22 -15.13 -6.92
N SER A 50 6.27 -15.73 -6.19
CA SER A 50 5.99 -15.37 -4.79
C SER A 50 7.25 -15.44 -3.91
N GLN A 51 7.45 -14.43 -3.07
CA GLN A 51 8.53 -14.33 -2.09
C GLN A 51 8.58 -15.49 -1.12
N GLN A 52 7.42 -16.04 -0.75
CA GLN A 52 7.36 -17.22 0.11
C GLN A 52 7.93 -18.46 -0.60
N LEU A 53 7.57 -18.66 -1.87
CA LEU A 53 8.08 -19.78 -2.66
C LEU A 53 9.59 -19.64 -2.90
N PHE A 54 10.05 -18.44 -3.24
CA PHE A 54 11.47 -18.14 -3.43
C PHE A 54 12.28 -18.47 -2.17
N ASN A 55 11.86 -17.95 -1.01
CA ASN A 55 12.58 -18.17 0.25
C ASN A 55 12.61 -19.66 0.65
N ASN A 56 11.51 -20.39 0.45
CA ASN A 56 11.44 -21.81 0.75
C ASN A 56 12.40 -22.65 -0.11
N THR A 57 12.47 -22.35 -1.41
CA THR A 57 13.38 -23.05 -2.32
C THR A 57 14.84 -22.68 -2.05
N LEU A 58 15.13 -21.40 -1.84
CA LEU A 58 16.48 -20.92 -1.52
C LEU A 58 17.04 -21.60 -0.27
N ASN A 59 16.23 -21.71 0.80
CA ASN A 59 16.64 -22.38 2.03
C ASN A 59 16.95 -23.87 1.81
N ARG A 60 16.17 -24.57 0.97
CA ARG A 60 16.43 -25.98 0.64
C ARG A 60 17.73 -26.16 -0.13
N GLU A 61 17.99 -25.29 -1.11
CA GLU A 61 19.23 -25.33 -1.89
C GLU A 61 20.45 -25.00 -1.03
N GLN A 62 20.36 -23.98 -0.17
CA GLN A 62 21.43 -23.68 0.79
C GLN A 62 21.69 -24.86 1.72
N ASN A 63 20.66 -25.59 2.15
CA ASN A 63 20.84 -26.77 2.99
C ASN A 63 21.51 -27.92 2.23
N ARG A 64 21.25 -28.06 0.92
CA ARG A 64 21.95 -29.02 0.05
C ARG A 64 23.42 -28.65 -0.18
N LEU A 65 23.74 -27.37 -0.31
CA LEU A 65 25.11 -26.88 -0.55
C LEU A 65 25.98 -26.90 0.71
N LYS A 66 25.37 -27.01 1.89
CA LYS A 66 26.05 -27.09 3.19
C LYS A 66 26.36 -28.52 3.64
N CYS A 67 25.96 -29.53 2.88
CA CYS A 67 26.32 -30.93 3.06
C CYS A 67 27.43 -31.33 2.08
#